data_AF-A0A973IMV9-F1
#
_entry.id   AF-A0A973IMV9-F1
#
_cell.length_a   1.000
_cell.length_b   1.000
_cell.length_c   1.000
_cell.angle_alpha   90.00
_cell.angle_beta   90.00
_cell.angle_gamma   90.00
#
_symmetry.space_group_name_H-M   'P 1'
#
loop_
_entity.id
_entity.type
_entity.pdbx_description
1 polymer ?
#
loop_
_entity_poly.entity_id
_entity_poly.type
_entity_poly.pdbx_seq_one_letter_code
_entity_poly.pdbx_strand_id
1 'polypeptide(L)'
;MSGISGKILALAKKLWYFVLQYVCLTSAWLKKFIKLRLRNHKKCKAQKNMDKVCSRLGAEVYALYRQGEKDWHSLPAVAQQLKAVEEAEARVFQEDELVEAIQSDYLARKQEIIDKYALRRTEAGSEQEFDE
;
A
#
# COMPACT_ATOMS: atom_id res chain seq x y z
N MET A 1 -52.71 10.07 4.60
CA MET A 1 -51.68 9.09 5.06
C MET A 1 -50.64 8.73 4.00
N SER A 2 -50.61 9.36 2.81
CA SER A 2 -49.62 9.09 1.75
C SER A 2 -48.28 9.83 1.94
N GLY A 3 -48.25 10.97 2.64
CA GLY A 3 -47.03 11.79 2.80
C GLY A 3 -46.01 11.24 3.81
N ILE A 4 -46.44 10.48 4.82
CA ILE A 4 -45.53 9.94 5.86
C ILE A 4 -44.76 8.73 5.33
N SER A 5 -45.41 7.86 4.56
CA SER A 5 -44.77 6.73 3.88
C SER A 5 -43.71 7.17 2.88
N GLY A 6 -43.93 8.27 2.14
CA GLY A 6 -42.93 8.85 1.24
C GLY A 6 -41.68 9.35 1.96
N LYS A 7 -41.87 10.04 3.10
CA LYS A 7 -40.77 10.54 3.95
C LYS A 7 -39.95 9.42 4.59
N ILE A 8 -40.59 8.32 5.03
CA ILE A 8 -39.90 7.14 5.57
C ILE A 8 -39.07 6.46 4.47
N LEU A 9 -39.60 6.34 3.26
CA LEU A 9 -38.90 5.72 2.14
C LEU A 9 -37.71 6.57 1.67
N ALA A 10 -37.82 7.90 1.74
CA ALA A 10 -36.72 8.83 1.49
C ALA A 10 -35.57 8.71 2.52
N LEU A 11 -35.91 8.63 3.81
CA LEU A 11 -34.94 8.39 4.88
C LEU A 11 -34.26 7.02 4.74
N ALA A 12 -35.02 5.98 4.38
CA ALA A 12 -34.50 4.64 4.14
C ALA A 12 -33.52 4.62 2.95
N LYS A 13 -33.82 5.30 1.84
CA LYS A 13 -32.89 5.43 0.70
C LYS A 13 -31.59 6.14 1.09
N LYS A 14 -31.67 7.24 1.86
CA LYS A 14 -30.48 7.95 2.35
C LYS A 14 -29.63 7.05 3.26
N LEU A 15 -30.25 6.33 4.19
CA LEU A 15 -29.58 5.35 5.06
C LEU A 15 -28.93 4.22 4.26
N TRP A 16 -29.60 3.71 3.24
CA TRP A 16 -29.05 2.69 2.35
C TRP A 16 -27.75 3.14 1.67
N TYR A 17 -27.70 4.39 1.18
CA TYR A 17 -26.48 4.92 0.58
C TYR A 17 -25.33 5.08 1.57
N PHE A 18 -25.61 5.41 2.84
CA PHE A 18 -24.59 5.38 3.89
C PHE A 18 -24.04 3.96 4.10
N VAL A 19 -24.91 2.96 4.21
CA VAL A 19 -24.49 1.56 4.34
C VAL A 19 -23.63 1.16 3.14
N LEU A 20 -24.05 1.49 1.91
CA LEU A 20 -23.30 1.20 0.69
C LEU A 20 -21.93 1.89 0.67
N GLN A 21 -21.86 3.16 1.11
CA GLN A 21 -20.62 3.90 1.24
C GLN A 21 -19.65 3.21 2.21
N TYR A 22 -20.13 2.79 3.38
CA TYR A 22 -19.32 2.07 4.37
C TYR A 22 -18.85 0.70 3.87
N VAL A 23 -19.70 -0.06 3.16
CA VAL A 23 -19.30 -1.35 2.55
C VAL A 23 -18.23 -1.14 1.47
N CYS A 24 -18.36 -0.11 0.63
CA CYS A 24 -17.32 0.24 -0.34
C CYS A 24 -16.01 0.66 0.36
N LEU A 25 -16.09 1.44 1.43
CA LEU A 25 -14.92 1.90 2.18
C LEU A 25 -14.18 0.73 2.86
N THR A 26 -14.94 -0.16 3.52
CA THR A 26 -14.40 -1.34 4.21
C THR A 26 -13.76 -2.31 3.23
N SER A 27 -14.38 -2.56 2.07
CA SER A 27 -13.79 -3.41 1.03
C SER A 27 -12.52 -2.81 0.41
N ALA A 28 -12.46 -1.48 0.23
CA ALA A 28 -11.24 -0.79 -0.20
C ALA A 28 -10.12 -0.90 0.85
N TRP A 29 -10.47 -0.75 2.13
CA TRP A 29 -9.53 -0.92 3.24
C TRP A 29 -9.01 -2.36 3.34
N LEU A 30 -9.87 -3.35 3.18
CA LEU A 30 -9.49 -4.76 3.18
C LEU A 30 -8.50 -5.07 2.03
N LYS A 31 -8.75 -4.55 0.83
CA LYS A 31 -7.83 -4.69 -0.32
C LYS A 31 -6.46 -4.05 -0.02
N LYS A 32 -6.43 -2.86 0.59
CA LYS A 32 -5.19 -2.22 1.07
C LYS A 32 -4.47 -3.12 2.07
N PHE A 33 -5.20 -3.66 3.06
CA PHE A 33 -4.64 -4.52 4.10
C PHE A 33 -4.01 -5.80 3.53
N ILE A 34 -4.70 -6.46 2.60
CA ILE A 34 -4.17 -7.65 1.92
C ILE A 34 -2.92 -7.31 1.12
N LYS A 35 -2.95 -6.23 0.32
CA LYS A 35 -1.79 -5.80 -0.47
C LYS A 35 -0.58 -5.45 0.42
N LEU A 36 -0.79 -4.71 1.50
CA LEU A 36 0.25 -4.36 2.48
C LEU A 36 0.83 -5.61 3.14
N ARG A 37 -0.01 -6.57 3.54
CA ARG A 37 0.46 -7.79 4.19
C ARG A 37 1.32 -8.65 3.25
N LEU A 38 0.92 -8.78 1.99
CA LEU A 38 1.73 -9.45 0.97
C LEU A 38 3.05 -8.73 0.72
N ARG A 39 3.03 -7.38 0.67
CA ARG A 39 4.24 -6.57 0.47
C ARG A 39 5.20 -6.65 1.66
N ASN A 40 4.71 -6.52 2.89
CA ASN A 40 5.54 -6.64 4.10
C ASN A 40 6.24 -7.99 4.17
N HIS A 41 5.57 -9.08 3.73
CA HIS A 41 6.20 -10.39 3.65
C HIS A 41 7.33 -10.43 2.62
N LYS A 42 7.14 -9.78 1.45
CA LYS A 42 8.19 -9.61 0.44
C LYS A 42 9.34 -8.73 0.94
N LYS A 43 9.05 -7.63 1.62
CA LYS A 43 10.04 -6.74 2.23
C LYS A 43 10.89 -7.48 3.27
N CYS A 44 10.28 -8.26 4.17
CA CYS A 44 11.03 -9.08 5.12
C CYS A 44 11.91 -10.12 4.40
N LYS A 45 11.45 -10.70 3.28
CA LYS A 45 12.25 -11.63 2.48
C LYS A 45 13.44 -10.90 1.80
N ALA A 46 13.22 -9.70 1.28
CA ALA A 46 14.25 -8.87 0.67
C ALA A 46 15.29 -8.43 1.72
N GLN A 47 14.87 -7.98 2.90
CA GLN A 47 15.76 -7.64 4.02
C GLN A 47 16.61 -8.85 4.46
N LYS A 48 15.99 -10.03 4.64
CA LYS A 48 16.75 -11.25 4.96
C LYS A 48 17.78 -11.62 3.90
N ASN A 49 17.50 -11.35 2.62
CA ASN A 49 18.46 -11.57 1.55
C ASN A 49 19.58 -10.53 1.59
N MET A 50 19.26 -9.26 1.80
CA MET A 50 20.24 -8.19 1.99
C MET A 50 21.19 -8.50 3.16
N ASP A 51 20.65 -8.88 4.32
CA ASP A 51 21.44 -9.24 5.50
C ASP A 51 22.41 -10.41 5.22
N LYS A 52 21.97 -11.40 4.44
CA LYS A 52 22.82 -12.53 4.02
C LYS A 52 23.94 -12.09 3.07
N VAL A 53 23.64 -11.22 2.11
CA VAL A 53 24.64 -10.72 1.15
C VAL A 53 25.65 -9.82 1.87
N CYS A 54 25.21 -8.94 2.77
CA CYS A 54 26.08 -8.14 3.63
C CYS A 54 26.94 -9.00 4.55
N SER A 55 26.38 -10.06 5.15
CA SER A 55 27.15 -10.98 6.01
C SER A 55 28.21 -11.75 5.21
N ARG A 56 27.90 -12.13 3.96
CA ARG A 56 28.88 -12.76 3.04
C ARG A 56 30.01 -11.82 2.69
N LEU A 57 29.69 -10.57 2.33
CA LEU A 57 30.68 -9.53 2.07
C LEU A 57 31.59 -9.31 3.28
N GLY A 58 31.03 -9.20 4.47
CA GLY A 58 31.81 -9.06 5.71
C GLY A 58 32.73 -10.26 5.98
N ALA A 59 32.27 -11.48 5.71
CA ALA A 59 33.07 -12.69 5.87
C ALA A 59 34.25 -12.74 4.87
N GLU A 60 34.03 -12.33 3.63
CA GLU A 60 35.10 -12.25 2.62
C GLU A 60 36.12 -11.17 2.94
N VAL A 61 35.67 -9.96 3.28
CA VAL A 61 36.56 -8.87 3.70
C VAL A 61 37.38 -9.27 4.93
N TYR A 62 36.77 -9.96 5.90
CA TYR A 62 37.48 -10.44 7.08
C TYR A 62 38.51 -11.54 6.74
N ALA A 63 38.18 -12.45 5.81
CA ALA A 63 39.13 -13.47 5.35
C ALA A 63 40.34 -12.85 4.64
N LEU A 64 40.11 -11.87 3.76
CA LEU A 64 41.15 -11.13 3.04
C LEU A 64 42.03 -10.31 4.00
N TYR A 65 41.41 -9.65 4.98
CA TYR A 65 42.13 -8.96 6.04
C TYR A 65 43.06 -9.91 6.82
N ARG A 66 42.58 -11.11 7.14
CA ARG A 66 43.38 -12.12 7.84
C ARG A 66 44.54 -12.68 7.00
N GLN A 67 44.43 -12.61 5.67
CA GLN A 67 45.50 -12.97 4.72
C GLN A 67 46.53 -11.84 4.54
N GLY A 68 46.34 -10.68 5.18
CA GLY A 68 47.27 -9.55 5.12
C GLY A 68 47.08 -8.64 3.90
N GLU A 69 46.03 -8.86 3.10
CA GLU A 69 45.67 -8.02 1.97
C GLU A 69 45.04 -6.71 2.48
N LYS A 70 45.73 -5.59 2.24
CA LYS A 70 45.29 -4.26 2.69
C LYS A 70 44.37 -3.54 1.69
N ASP A 71 44.49 -3.85 0.39
CA ASP A 71 43.71 -3.24 -0.70
C ASP A 71 42.57 -4.15 -1.21
N TRP A 72 41.83 -4.74 -0.27
CA TRP A 72 40.71 -5.65 -0.57
C TRP A 72 39.58 -4.98 -1.38
N HIS A 73 39.44 -3.64 -1.33
CA HIS A 73 38.46 -2.90 -2.12
C HIS A 73 38.73 -2.98 -3.64
N SER A 74 39.98 -3.16 -4.06
CA SER A 74 40.35 -3.26 -5.48
C SER A 74 40.14 -4.65 -6.07
N LEU A 75 39.83 -5.64 -5.22
CA LEU A 75 39.65 -7.02 -5.65
C LEU A 75 38.31 -7.20 -6.38
N PRO A 76 38.30 -7.91 -7.53
CA PRO A 76 37.09 -8.12 -8.31
C PRO A 76 36.01 -8.91 -7.56
N ALA A 77 36.42 -9.79 -6.63
CA ALA A 77 35.49 -10.54 -5.77
C ALA A 77 34.68 -9.61 -4.85
N VAL A 78 35.35 -8.68 -4.16
CA VAL A 78 34.71 -7.69 -3.30
C VAL A 78 33.84 -6.74 -4.11
N ALA A 79 34.30 -6.30 -5.29
CA ALA A 79 33.53 -5.43 -6.18
C ALA A 79 32.23 -6.10 -6.70
N GLN A 80 32.28 -7.40 -7.03
CA GLN A 80 31.08 -8.15 -7.42
C GLN A 80 30.09 -8.29 -6.26
N GLN A 81 30.58 -8.50 -5.04
CA GLN A 81 29.72 -8.59 -3.87
C GLN A 81 29.12 -7.26 -3.45
N LEU A 82 29.87 -6.16 -3.60
CA LEU A 82 29.33 -4.80 -3.42
C LEU A 82 28.16 -4.53 -4.37
N LYS A 83 28.30 -4.89 -5.66
CA LYS A 83 27.19 -4.79 -6.61
C LYS A 83 25.98 -5.62 -6.18
N ALA A 84 26.20 -6.82 -5.65
CA ALA A 84 25.11 -7.65 -5.15
C ALA A 84 24.41 -7.05 -3.92
N VAL A 85 25.13 -6.32 -3.06
CA VAL A 85 24.56 -5.56 -1.95
C VAL A 85 23.74 -4.38 -2.49
N GLU A 86 24.29 -3.61 -3.43
CA GLU A 86 23.63 -2.47 -4.06
C GLU A 86 22.32 -2.89 -4.76
N GLU A 87 22.33 -3.98 -5.51
CA GLU A 87 21.11 -4.56 -6.10
C GLU A 87 20.09 -5.03 -5.05
N ALA A 88 20.56 -5.56 -3.92
CA ALA A 88 19.69 -6.00 -2.84
C ALA A 88 19.04 -4.80 -2.11
N GLU A 89 19.79 -3.73 -1.90
CA GLU A 89 19.31 -2.47 -1.32
C GLU A 89 18.28 -1.80 -2.24
N ALA A 90 18.56 -1.73 -3.55
CA ALA A 90 17.62 -1.21 -4.54
C ALA A 90 16.28 -1.96 -4.53
N ARG A 91 16.29 -3.28 -4.31
CA ARG A 91 15.05 -4.07 -4.18
C ARG A 91 14.27 -3.74 -2.91
N VAL A 92 14.94 -3.42 -1.81
CA VAL A 92 14.28 -2.98 -0.58
C VAL A 92 13.64 -1.61 -0.80
N PHE A 93 14.34 -0.70 -1.46
CA PHE A 93 13.85 0.65 -1.77
C PHE A 93 12.62 0.61 -2.71
N GLN A 94 12.66 -0.22 -3.76
CA GLN A 94 11.52 -0.43 -4.64
C GLN A 94 10.27 -0.93 -3.90
N GLU A 95 10.42 -1.84 -2.93
CA GLU A 95 9.26 -2.30 -2.16
C GLU A 95 8.70 -1.19 -1.25
N ASP A 96 9.52 -0.24 -0.81
CA ASP A 96 9.07 0.93 -0.04
C ASP A 96 8.30 1.93 -0.89
N GLU A 97 8.79 2.26 -2.09
CA GLU A 97 8.03 3.09 -3.06
C GLU A 97 6.67 2.46 -3.38
N LEU A 98 6.62 1.14 -3.52
CA LEU A 98 5.37 0.42 -3.80
C LEU A 98 4.39 0.44 -2.61
N VAL A 99 4.90 0.50 -1.38
CA VAL A 99 4.07 0.67 -0.18
C VAL A 99 3.46 2.08 -0.17
N GLU A 100 4.25 3.11 -0.46
CA GLU A 100 3.76 4.49 -0.57
C GLU A 100 2.71 4.64 -1.69
N ALA A 101 2.95 4.03 -2.86
CA ALA A 101 2.00 4.01 -3.96
C ALA A 101 0.65 3.37 -3.54
N ILE A 102 0.67 2.25 -2.79
CA ILE A 102 -0.57 1.64 -2.26
C ILE A 102 -1.30 2.57 -1.29
N GLN A 103 -0.57 3.37 -0.49
CA GLN A 103 -1.18 4.32 0.42
C GLN A 103 -1.83 5.47 -0.35
N SER A 104 -1.13 6.04 -1.34
CA SER A 104 -1.64 7.09 -2.21
C SER A 104 -2.90 6.65 -2.96
N ASP A 105 -2.86 5.48 -3.61
CA ASP A 105 -4.00 4.88 -4.31
C ASP A 105 -5.23 4.71 -3.40
N TYR A 106 -5.01 4.31 -2.15
CA TYR A 106 -6.10 4.15 -1.19
C TYR A 106 -6.70 5.50 -0.80
N LEU A 107 -5.87 6.52 -0.57
CA LEU A 107 -6.35 7.87 -0.24
C LEU A 107 -7.17 8.45 -1.39
N ALA A 108 -6.71 8.31 -2.63
CA ALA A 108 -7.44 8.70 -3.82
C ALA A 108 -8.80 7.99 -3.91
N ARG A 109 -8.82 6.64 -3.81
CA ARG A 109 -10.06 5.86 -3.86
C ARG A 109 -11.01 6.17 -2.70
N LYS A 110 -10.48 6.46 -1.51
CA LYS A 110 -11.29 6.87 -0.36
C LYS A 110 -12.02 8.17 -0.68
N GLN A 111 -11.31 9.16 -1.24
CA GLN A 111 -11.90 10.44 -1.61
C GLN A 111 -12.95 10.28 -2.71
N GLU A 112 -12.64 9.51 -3.76
CA GLU A 112 -13.61 9.21 -4.84
C GLU A 112 -14.90 8.55 -4.32
N ILE A 113 -14.80 7.60 -3.39
CA ILE A 113 -15.97 6.97 -2.76
C ILE A 113 -16.78 8.01 -1.98
N ILE A 114 -16.10 8.87 -1.20
CA ILE A 114 -16.78 9.93 -0.43
C ILE A 114 -17.54 10.86 -1.36
N ASP A 115 -16.88 11.37 -2.40
CA ASP A 115 -17.46 12.33 -3.33
C ASP A 115 -18.63 11.71 -4.11
N LYS A 116 -18.47 10.47 -4.59
CA LYS A 116 -19.52 9.74 -5.32
C LYS A 116 -20.78 9.50 -4.50
N TYR A 117 -20.64 9.12 -3.22
CA TYR A 117 -21.78 8.88 -2.35
C TYR A 117 -22.32 10.15 -1.68
N ALA A 118 -21.54 11.23 -1.60
CA ALA A 118 -22.05 12.56 -1.28
C ALA A 118 -22.98 13.05 -2.39
N LEU A 119 -22.53 12.97 -3.65
CA LEU A 119 -23.28 13.42 -4.82
C LEU A 119 -24.60 12.64 -5.01
N ARG A 120 -24.58 11.31 -4.84
CA ARG A 120 -25.79 10.47 -4.87
C ARG A 120 -26.79 10.74 -3.75
N ARG A 121 -26.32 11.21 -2.58
CA ARG A 121 -27.21 11.59 -1.46
C ARG A 121 -27.88 12.93 -1.70
N THR A 122 -27.18 13.88 -2.33
CA THR A 122 -27.76 15.16 -2.76
C THR A 122 -28.77 14.96 -3.90
N GLU A 123 -28.45 14.15 -4.91
CA GLU A 123 -29.37 13.82 -6.02
C GLU A 123 -30.64 13.13 -5.53
N ALA A 124 -30.51 12.13 -4.64
CA ALA A 124 -31.66 11.47 -4.03
C ALA A 124 -32.47 12.39 -3.08
N GLY A 125 -31.94 13.56 -2.73
CA GLY A 125 -32.65 14.61 -2.01
C GLY A 125 -33.35 15.61 -2.94
N SER A 126 -32.75 15.92 -4.10
CA SER A 126 -33.27 16.91 -5.07
C SER A 126 -34.30 16.34 -6.04
N GLU A 127 -34.22 15.06 -6.43
CA GLU A 127 -35.25 14.40 -7.26
C GLU A 127 -36.64 14.38 -6.59
N GLN A 128 -36.71 14.59 -5.27
CA GLN A 128 -37.96 14.55 -4.51
C GLN A 128 -38.58 15.93 -4.24
N GLU A 129 -37.87 17.03 -4.48
CA GLU A 129 -38.45 18.39 -4.43
C GLU A 129 -39.29 18.74 -5.68
N PHE A 130 -39.15 17.96 -6.75
CA PHE A 130 -39.89 18.15 -8.00
C PHE A 130 -41.15 17.25 -8.14
N ASP A 131 -41.38 16.34 -7.20
CA ASP A 131 -42.51 15.39 -7.16
C ASP A 131 -43.54 15.71 -6.04
N GLU A 132 -43.47 16.90 -5.42
CA GLU A 132 -44.46 17.42 -4.45
C GLU A 132 -45.50 18.35 -5.11
#